data_AF-A0A2S9QLG8-F1
#
_entry.id   AF-A0A2S9QLG8-F1
#
_cell.length_a   1.000
_cell.length_b   1.000
_cell.length_c   1.000
_cell.angle_alpha   90.00
_cell.angle_beta   90.00
_cell.angle_gamma   90.00
#
_symmetry.space_group_name_H-M   'P 1'
#
loop_
_entity.id
_entity.type
_entity.pdbx_description
1 polymer ?
#
loop_
_entity_poly.entity_id
_entity_poly.type
_entity_poly.pdbx_seq_one_letter_code
_entity_poly.pdbx_strand_id
1 'polypeptide(L)'
;MGPPRRDQHGRAVQVRAAGGSSSIGENERVAYENEIRDVLARRLTVIEADLVLVDVNFHLQNAEGTRGFVDILARDTTDMLVVIELKRSDSAAREALHEVGKYMELLSREKGIPSSNIRAIIVSTEWNELLVPFSYYASKEDFPITGYELFVDVDGVTPIHTIKVTPLVPPGERVLTRSQRLIASRNAASVNSVWTTVSKTLTALGVSDFVGEVITRDTEDETSTQLVLTLGTIIWNESRLAAIEVLEKDWATGDMEFDEYPSEELALEATQISNRTLLFEYCDPDRVSSLKDAHRWEHVAWLRSGVFEDERLFPSEHLESHTMGWKKGLSDSRLSVTVRPANKVQWSEFRENVDLVLGANHEWKTIINRWMDEKLPEFQDGIVQAHIYNPMDFLQIIAHAGWDVELQELTPGLAITFRIEQEPMRAVGLIGALSWDGKHRDLTVPFSRSYPNIGVWADARQSGQVAEIDIDLTTSIGLRYSTWEKHASAESPELLTLNGSKFSRSPERVNFLGKRGYEGIQPLQDFIESHGPQLARFSRKIRSTLLFDPATATQMHMIDNTVKWEW
;
A
#
# COMPACT_ATOMS: atom_id res chain seq x y z
N MET A 1 -20.78 51.25 51.10
CA MET A 1 -21.79 50.41 50.40
C MET A 1 -21.00 49.68 49.32
N GLY A 2 -20.61 48.43 49.46
CA GLY A 2 -21.42 47.22 49.61
C GLY A 2 -21.23 46.44 48.30
N PRO A 3 -20.82 45.16 48.30
CA PRO A 3 -20.56 44.41 47.08
C PRO A 3 -21.84 44.25 46.25
N PRO A 4 -21.77 44.11 44.91
CA PRO A 4 -22.95 43.88 44.09
C PRO A 4 -23.59 42.54 44.46
N ARG A 5 -24.89 42.57 44.81
CA ARG A 5 -25.69 41.37 45.08
C ARG A 5 -25.89 40.59 43.78
N ARG A 6 -25.42 39.33 43.77
CA ARG A 6 -25.81 38.30 42.78
C ARG A 6 -27.12 37.65 43.23
N ASP A 7 -27.99 37.29 42.30
CA ASP A 7 -29.08 36.34 42.59
C ASP A 7 -28.56 34.90 42.59
N GLN A 8 -29.37 33.94 43.05
CA GLN A 8 -28.95 32.55 43.26
C GLN A 8 -28.62 31.78 41.96
N HIS A 9 -28.67 32.40 40.78
CA HIS A 9 -28.34 31.73 39.51
C HIS A 9 -27.43 32.55 38.57
N GLY A 10 -26.78 33.61 39.07
CA GLY A 10 -25.60 34.18 38.42
C GLY A 10 -25.82 34.82 37.04
N ARG A 11 -26.99 35.43 36.78
CA ARG A 11 -27.22 36.20 35.54
C ARG A 11 -27.33 37.71 35.82
N ALA A 12 -26.71 38.51 34.96
CA ALA A 12 -26.81 39.97 34.99
C ALA A 12 -28.19 40.42 34.48
N VAL A 13 -28.88 41.27 35.24
CA VAL A 13 -30.12 41.95 34.84
C VAL A 13 -29.73 43.26 34.16
N GLN A 14 -30.07 43.44 32.88
CA GLN A 14 -29.96 44.73 32.19
C GLN A 14 -31.35 45.37 32.03
N VAL A 15 -31.39 46.65 32.42
CA VAL A 15 -32.54 47.54 32.55
C VAL A 15 -33.06 47.96 31.18
N ARG A 16 -34.39 47.88 30.96
CA ARG A 16 -35.07 48.53 29.83
C ARG A 16 -35.10 50.06 30.05
N ALA A 17 -34.56 50.82 29.10
CA ALA A 17 -34.86 52.24 28.95
C ALA A 17 -35.54 52.46 27.59
N ALA A 18 -36.69 53.12 27.62
CA ALA A 18 -37.41 53.59 26.45
C ALA A 18 -36.82 54.94 26.00
N GLY A 19 -36.58 55.09 24.71
CA GLY A 19 -36.18 56.35 24.09
C GLY A 19 -36.06 56.16 22.58
N GLY A 20 -37.07 56.62 21.84
CA GLY A 20 -37.05 56.60 20.39
C GLY A 20 -36.28 57.79 19.82
N SER A 21 -35.53 57.56 18.75
CA SER A 21 -35.35 58.51 17.66
C SER A 21 -34.97 57.74 16.39
N SER A 22 -35.74 57.98 15.34
CA SER A 22 -35.64 57.45 13.99
C SER A 22 -34.25 57.52 13.36
N SER A 23 -33.78 56.40 12.81
CA SER A 23 -32.98 56.40 11.59
C SER A 23 -33.54 55.33 10.64
N ILE A 24 -33.81 55.76 9.41
CA ILE A 24 -34.12 54.93 8.26
C ILE A 24 -32.78 54.42 7.74
N GLY A 25 -32.62 53.12 7.53
CA GLY A 25 -31.44 52.58 6.84
C GLY A 25 -31.25 51.08 7.05
N GLU A 26 -31.50 50.32 5.98
CA GLU A 26 -30.97 48.97 5.72
C GLU A 26 -31.54 47.82 6.57
N ASN A 27 -32.75 47.39 6.19
CA ASN A 27 -33.09 45.97 6.29
C ASN A 27 -32.22 45.23 5.26
N GLU A 28 -31.12 44.60 5.69
CA GLU A 28 -30.53 43.47 4.97
C GLU A 28 -31.63 42.42 4.79
N ARG A 29 -32.22 42.35 3.59
CA ARG A 29 -33.09 41.24 3.23
C ARG A 29 -32.19 40.02 3.11
N VAL A 30 -32.29 39.10 4.07
CA VAL A 30 -31.73 37.76 3.92
C VAL A 30 -32.50 37.07 2.79
N ALA A 31 -31.95 37.14 1.58
CA ALA A 31 -32.47 36.52 0.37
C ALA A 31 -32.55 34.99 0.51
N TYR A 32 -33.71 34.38 0.29
CA TYR A 32 -33.91 32.93 0.40
C TYR A 32 -33.28 32.18 -0.80
N GLU A 33 -32.74 30.97 -0.56
CA GLU A 33 -32.15 30.08 -1.59
C GLU A 33 -33.09 29.91 -2.81
N ASN A 34 -34.39 29.82 -2.55
CA ASN A 34 -35.44 29.77 -3.57
C ASN A 34 -35.46 31.01 -4.48
N GLU A 35 -35.22 32.21 -3.95
CA GLU A 35 -35.23 33.45 -4.73
C GLU A 35 -34.02 33.51 -5.67
N ILE A 36 -32.84 33.15 -5.16
CA ILE A 36 -31.62 33.05 -5.96
C ILE A 36 -31.81 32.02 -7.07
N ARG A 37 -32.34 30.83 -6.74
CA ARG A 37 -32.64 29.76 -7.72
C ARG A 37 -33.53 30.27 -8.85
N ASP A 38 -34.66 30.90 -8.51
CA ASP A 38 -35.63 31.34 -9.50
C ASP A 38 -35.07 32.45 -10.42
N VAL A 39 -34.14 33.29 -9.91
CA VAL A 39 -33.42 34.26 -10.75
C VAL A 39 -32.34 33.58 -11.59
N LEU A 40 -31.57 32.65 -11.02
CA LEU A 40 -30.52 31.90 -11.68
C LEU A 40 -31.06 31.03 -12.82
N ALA A 41 -32.21 30.38 -12.64
CA ALA A 41 -32.88 29.57 -13.65
C ALA A 41 -33.27 30.38 -14.91
N ARG A 42 -33.50 31.71 -14.76
CA ARG A 42 -33.76 32.61 -15.90
C ARG A 42 -32.48 33.11 -16.58
N ARG A 43 -31.31 32.84 -16.00
CA ARG A 43 -30.00 33.34 -16.44
C ARG A 43 -28.93 32.24 -16.33
N LEU A 44 -29.23 31.03 -16.80
CA LEU A 44 -28.29 29.91 -16.73
C LEU A 44 -26.96 30.17 -17.47
N THR A 45 -26.95 31.13 -18.40
CA THR A 45 -25.74 31.67 -19.05
C THR A 45 -24.69 32.19 -18.07
N VAL A 46 -25.09 32.53 -16.84
CA VAL A 46 -24.19 32.93 -15.74
C VAL A 46 -23.32 31.75 -15.26
N ILE A 47 -23.80 30.51 -15.42
CA ILE A 47 -23.08 29.27 -15.13
C ILE A 47 -22.36 28.82 -16.41
N GLU A 48 -23.14 28.52 -17.46
CA GLU A 48 -22.66 28.06 -18.76
C GLU A 48 -23.56 28.60 -19.87
N ALA A 49 -22.98 29.09 -20.97
CA ALA A 49 -23.69 29.85 -22.01
C ALA A 49 -24.84 29.08 -22.68
N ASP A 50 -24.72 27.76 -22.78
CA ASP A 50 -25.61 26.94 -23.61
C ASP A 50 -26.59 26.07 -22.82
N LEU A 51 -26.76 26.33 -21.52
CA LEU A 51 -27.74 25.63 -20.70
C LEU A 51 -29.17 26.09 -21.01
N VAL A 52 -30.04 25.12 -21.31
CA VAL A 52 -31.47 25.34 -21.56
C VAL A 52 -32.26 24.80 -20.39
N LEU A 53 -33.05 25.66 -19.75
CA LEU A 53 -33.90 25.29 -18.62
C LEU A 53 -34.94 24.23 -19.04
N VAL A 54 -35.03 23.14 -18.29
CA VAL A 54 -36.09 22.14 -18.38
C VAL A 54 -37.17 22.44 -17.36
N ASP A 55 -36.80 22.56 -16.08
CA ASP A 55 -37.73 22.83 -14.99
C ASP A 55 -37.01 23.36 -13.74
N VAL A 56 -37.77 23.93 -12.79
CA VAL A 56 -37.29 24.32 -11.46
C VAL A 56 -38.07 23.57 -10.38
N ASN A 57 -37.44 23.22 -9.25
CA ASN A 57 -38.02 22.32 -8.24
C ASN A 57 -38.56 21.02 -8.85
N PHE A 58 -37.79 20.42 -9.76
CA PHE A 58 -38.23 19.23 -10.48
C PHE A 58 -38.40 18.07 -9.51
N HIS A 59 -39.64 17.60 -9.37
CA HIS A 59 -39.99 16.57 -8.41
C HIS A 59 -39.63 15.17 -8.92
N LEU A 60 -38.72 14.52 -8.20
CA LEU A 60 -38.37 13.12 -8.39
C LEU A 60 -39.16 12.26 -7.39
N GLN A 61 -40.07 11.46 -7.92
CA GLN A 61 -40.76 10.43 -7.15
C GLN A 61 -39.79 9.31 -6.81
N ASN A 62 -39.86 8.82 -5.57
CA ASN A 62 -39.10 7.67 -5.10
C ASN A 62 -40.09 6.62 -4.59
N ALA A 63 -40.06 5.42 -5.18
CA ALA A 63 -40.93 4.32 -4.79
C ALA A 63 -40.59 3.73 -3.40
N GLU A 64 -39.35 3.93 -2.93
CA GLU A 64 -38.78 3.33 -1.71
C GLU A 64 -38.62 4.34 -0.55
N GLY A 65 -39.09 5.60 -0.68
CA GLY A 65 -38.98 6.59 0.40
C GLY A 65 -38.94 8.07 -0.02
N THR A 66 -38.11 8.87 0.68
CA THR A 66 -38.09 10.34 0.69
C THR A 66 -38.16 10.97 -0.71
N ARG A 67 -38.96 12.05 -0.83
CA ARG A 67 -39.12 12.84 -2.07
C ARG A 67 -37.84 13.64 -2.37
N GLY A 68 -37.50 13.80 -3.64
CA GLY A 68 -36.40 14.66 -4.10
C GLY A 68 -36.93 15.83 -4.92
N PHE A 69 -36.31 17.01 -4.78
CA PHE A 69 -36.64 18.20 -5.56
C PHE A 69 -35.34 18.79 -6.12
N VAL A 70 -35.07 18.54 -7.39
CA VAL A 70 -33.92 19.16 -8.05
C VAL A 70 -34.17 20.65 -8.15
N ASP A 71 -33.27 21.48 -7.64
CA ASP A 71 -33.41 22.93 -7.69
C ASP A 71 -33.61 23.41 -9.12
N ILE A 72 -32.66 23.14 -10.01
CA ILE A 72 -32.80 23.47 -11.44
C ILE A 72 -32.41 22.26 -12.28
N LEU A 73 -33.30 21.87 -13.18
CA LEU A 73 -33.06 20.86 -14.19
C LEU A 73 -32.88 21.55 -15.54
N ALA A 74 -31.80 21.25 -16.24
CA ALA A 74 -31.47 21.84 -17.54
C ALA A 74 -30.98 20.78 -18.53
N ARG A 75 -30.76 21.19 -19.78
CA ARG A 75 -30.06 20.43 -20.82
C ARG A 75 -28.93 21.26 -21.38
N ASP A 76 -27.84 20.61 -21.77
CA ASP A 76 -26.74 21.27 -22.49
C ASP A 76 -26.77 20.97 -24.00
N THR A 77 -25.75 21.46 -24.72
CA THR A 77 -25.63 21.31 -26.18
C THR A 77 -25.47 19.88 -26.66
N THR A 78 -25.06 18.98 -25.77
CA THR A 78 -24.88 17.55 -26.06
C THR A 78 -26.12 16.73 -25.72
N ASP A 79 -27.22 17.39 -25.35
CA ASP A 79 -28.46 16.78 -24.87
C ASP A 79 -28.30 15.98 -23.55
N MET A 80 -27.22 16.24 -22.80
CA MET A 80 -27.11 15.71 -21.43
C MET A 80 -28.07 16.45 -20.50
N LEU A 81 -28.70 15.68 -19.62
CA LEU A 81 -29.53 16.24 -18.55
C LEU A 81 -28.61 16.78 -17.44
N VAL A 82 -28.83 18.03 -17.05
CA VAL A 82 -27.98 18.74 -16.09
C VAL A 82 -28.77 19.00 -14.82
N VAL A 83 -28.37 18.35 -13.73
CA VAL A 83 -28.89 18.57 -12.38
C VAL A 83 -28.08 19.69 -11.74
N ILE A 84 -28.71 20.80 -11.41
CA ILE A 84 -28.04 21.94 -10.77
C ILE A 84 -28.60 22.07 -9.35
N GLU A 85 -27.72 21.91 -8.35
CA GLU A 85 -28.02 22.10 -6.93
C GLU A 85 -27.43 23.43 -6.46
N LEU A 86 -28.24 24.27 -5.81
CA LEU A 86 -27.84 25.60 -5.35
C LEU A 86 -27.71 25.62 -3.82
N LYS A 87 -26.62 26.17 -3.28
CA LYS A 87 -26.46 26.43 -1.84
C LYS A 87 -25.97 27.84 -1.55
N ARG A 88 -26.39 28.38 -0.41
CA ARG A 88 -26.05 29.75 0.02
C ARG A 88 -25.33 29.85 1.37
N SER A 89 -25.03 28.73 2.01
CA SER A 89 -24.34 28.71 3.32
C SER A 89 -23.50 27.46 3.48
N ASP A 90 -22.43 27.54 4.27
CA ASP A 90 -21.57 26.40 4.62
C ASP A 90 -22.38 25.21 5.15
N SER A 91 -23.35 25.48 6.05
CA SER A 91 -24.19 24.44 6.63
C SER A 91 -24.98 23.65 5.60
N ALA A 92 -25.49 24.33 4.56
CA ALA A 92 -26.30 23.74 3.51
C ALA A 92 -25.41 23.14 2.40
N ALA A 93 -24.22 23.69 2.18
CA ALA A 93 -23.23 23.18 1.24
C ALA A 93 -22.84 21.73 1.58
N ARG A 94 -22.74 21.36 2.86
CA ARG A 94 -22.48 19.97 3.29
C ARG A 94 -23.51 18.95 2.78
N GLU A 95 -24.76 19.37 2.56
CA GLU A 95 -25.83 18.48 2.10
C GLU A 95 -25.87 18.34 0.57
N ALA A 96 -25.26 19.27 -0.18
CA ALA A 96 -25.36 19.33 -1.64
C ALA A 96 -24.95 18.03 -2.34
N LEU A 97 -23.86 17.39 -1.88
CA LEU A 97 -23.35 16.17 -2.49
C LEU A 97 -24.27 14.96 -2.26
N HIS A 98 -24.90 14.88 -1.07
CA HIS A 98 -25.90 13.86 -0.80
C HIS A 98 -27.15 14.06 -1.67
N GLU A 99 -27.58 15.30 -1.86
CA GLU A 99 -28.73 15.64 -2.70
C GLU A 99 -28.46 15.33 -4.17
N VAL A 100 -27.30 15.75 -4.70
CA VAL A 100 -26.87 15.41 -6.06
C VAL A 100 -26.82 13.90 -6.25
N GLY A 101 -26.12 13.15 -5.40
CA GLY A 101 -26.03 11.69 -5.51
C GLY A 101 -27.40 11.01 -5.52
N LYS A 102 -28.32 11.47 -4.66
CA LYS A 102 -29.72 11.01 -4.64
C LYS A 102 -30.43 11.30 -5.96
N TYR A 103 -30.28 12.48 -6.54
CA TYR A 103 -30.93 12.83 -7.80
C TYR A 103 -30.39 12.04 -8.99
N MET A 104 -29.08 11.83 -9.05
CA MET A 104 -28.44 11.02 -10.08
C MET A 104 -28.95 9.58 -10.06
N GLU A 105 -29.04 8.98 -8.87
CA GLU A 105 -29.59 7.63 -8.68
C GLU A 105 -31.08 7.57 -9.07
N LEU A 106 -31.91 8.51 -8.61
CA LEU A 106 -33.35 8.51 -8.92
C LEU A 106 -33.64 8.71 -10.41
N LEU A 107 -32.90 9.59 -11.09
CA LEU A 107 -33.02 9.75 -12.54
C LEU A 107 -32.62 8.47 -13.28
N SER A 108 -31.57 7.80 -12.82
CA SER A 108 -31.12 6.56 -13.45
C SER A 108 -32.10 5.41 -13.21
N ARG A 109 -32.47 5.18 -11.95
CA ARG A 109 -33.31 4.07 -11.52
C ARG A 109 -34.78 4.23 -11.91
N GLU A 110 -35.37 5.39 -11.65
CA GLU A 110 -36.83 5.61 -11.80
C GLU A 110 -37.21 6.16 -13.18
N LYS A 111 -36.28 6.87 -13.85
CA LYS A 111 -36.50 7.42 -15.20
C LYS A 111 -35.75 6.69 -16.30
N GLY A 112 -34.91 5.70 -15.94
CA GLY A 112 -34.17 4.88 -16.91
C GLY A 112 -33.13 5.67 -17.70
N ILE A 113 -32.69 6.82 -17.19
CA ILE A 113 -31.71 7.67 -17.89
C ILE A 113 -30.31 7.11 -17.63
N PRO A 114 -29.52 6.77 -18.66
CA PRO A 114 -28.16 6.29 -18.44
C PRO A 114 -27.30 7.34 -17.73
N SER A 115 -26.42 6.93 -16.82
CA SER A 115 -25.49 7.85 -16.12
C SER A 115 -24.60 8.63 -17.09
N SER A 116 -24.28 8.06 -18.26
CA SER A 116 -23.56 8.72 -19.34
C SER A 116 -24.30 9.92 -19.96
N ASN A 117 -25.60 10.07 -19.68
CA ASN A 117 -26.46 11.11 -20.24
C ASN A 117 -26.91 12.13 -19.17
N ILE A 118 -26.30 12.09 -17.98
CA ILE A 118 -26.62 12.99 -16.88
C ILE A 118 -25.30 13.55 -16.34
N ARG A 119 -25.30 14.83 -15.99
CA ARG A 119 -24.22 15.45 -15.23
C ARG A 119 -24.78 16.35 -14.14
N ALA A 120 -23.94 16.64 -13.15
CA ALA A 120 -24.29 17.49 -12.03
C ALA A 120 -23.49 18.79 -12.02
N ILE A 121 -24.13 19.85 -11.57
CA ILE A 121 -23.51 21.13 -11.26
C ILE A 121 -23.88 21.49 -9.82
N ILE A 122 -22.88 21.79 -9.00
CA ILE A 122 -23.11 22.42 -7.68
C ILE A 122 -22.75 23.89 -7.81
N VAL A 123 -23.71 24.74 -7.49
CA VAL A 123 -23.54 26.19 -7.43
C VAL A 123 -23.62 26.60 -5.97
N SER A 124 -22.57 27.23 -5.43
CA SER A 124 -22.57 27.69 -4.04
C SER A 124 -21.95 29.06 -3.90
N THR A 125 -22.48 29.90 -3.02
CA THR A 125 -21.80 31.15 -2.61
C THR A 125 -20.66 30.90 -1.64
N GLU A 126 -20.59 29.70 -1.03
CA GLU A 126 -19.60 29.32 -0.01
C GLU A 126 -18.98 27.95 -0.35
N TRP A 127 -17.65 27.85 -0.31
CA TRP A 127 -16.92 26.63 -0.68
C TRP A 127 -16.00 26.06 0.40
N ASN A 128 -15.89 26.72 1.56
CA ASN A 128 -14.92 26.38 2.61
C ASN A 128 -15.08 24.93 3.09
N GLU A 129 -16.32 24.46 3.23
CA GLU A 129 -16.62 23.10 3.68
C GLU A 129 -17.04 22.14 2.55
N LEU A 130 -17.19 22.66 1.34
CA LEU A 130 -17.61 21.91 0.16
C LEU A 130 -16.44 21.47 -0.70
N LEU A 131 -15.34 22.23 -0.73
CA LEU A 131 -14.23 21.97 -1.66
C LEU A 131 -13.61 20.58 -1.49
N VAL A 132 -13.30 20.16 -0.27
CA VAL A 132 -12.72 18.84 0.01
C VAL A 132 -13.64 17.70 -0.39
N PRO A 133 -14.91 17.62 0.08
CA PRO A 133 -15.80 16.55 -0.32
C PRO A 133 -16.16 16.63 -1.82
N PHE A 134 -16.33 17.82 -2.39
CA PHE A 134 -16.52 17.97 -3.84
C PHE A 134 -15.35 17.37 -4.63
N SER A 135 -14.12 17.61 -4.20
CA SER A 135 -12.92 17.07 -4.85
C SER A 135 -12.87 15.55 -4.78
N TYR A 136 -13.28 14.97 -3.64
CA TYR A 136 -13.43 13.53 -3.50
C TYR A 136 -14.42 12.96 -4.51
N TYR A 137 -15.65 13.48 -4.56
CA TYR A 137 -16.69 13.02 -5.48
C TYR A 137 -16.31 13.22 -6.95
N ALA A 138 -15.74 14.38 -7.30
CA ALA A 138 -15.25 14.67 -8.64
C ALA A 138 -14.17 13.69 -9.13
N SER A 139 -13.43 13.06 -8.21
CA SER A 139 -12.40 12.07 -8.53
C SER A 139 -12.87 10.61 -8.52
N LYS A 140 -14.08 10.33 -8.00
CA LYS A 140 -14.54 8.96 -7.72
C LYS A 140 -15.86 8.57 -8.37
N GLU A 141 -16.72 9.52 -8.70
CA GLU A 141 -18.04 9.23 -9.26
C GLU A 141 -17.98 8.91 -10.75
N ASP A 142 -18.90 8.04 -11.19
CA ASP A 142 -19.04 7.62 -12.58
C ASP A 142 -19.78 8.66 -13.46
N PHE A 143 -20.20 9.80 -12.87
CA PHE A 143 -20.87 10.89 -13.58
C PHE A 143 -20.08 12.20 -13.48
N PRO A 144 -20.10 13.04 -14.53
CA PRO A 144 -19.43 14.34 -14.47
C PRO A 144 -20.10 15.26 -13.44
N ILE A 145 -19.31 15.82 -12.53
CA ILE A 145 -19.74 16.84 -11.57
C ILE A 145 -18.86 18.10 -11.70
N THR A 146 -19.48 19.27 -11.75
CA THR A 146 -18.77 20.56 -11.84
C THR A 146 -19.21 21.51 -10.73
N GLY A 147 -18.25 22.25 -10.17
CA GLY A 147 -18.50 23.26 -9.14
C GLY A 147 -18.42 24.68 -9.67
N TYR A 148 -19.31 25.56 -9.22
CA TYR A 148 -19.24 26.99 -9.45
C TYR A 148 -19.44 27.78 -8.16
N GLU A 149 -18.54 28.72 -7.91
CA GLU A 149 -18.69 29.75 -6.88
C GLU A 149 -19.56 30.88 -7.43
N LEU A 150 -20.67 31.16 -6.76
CA LEU A 150 -21.65 32.15 -7.18
C LEU A 150 -21.46 33.47 -6.44
N PHE A 151 -21.34 34.55 -7.19
CA PHE A 151 -21.34 35.91 -6.65
C PHE A 151 -22.71 36.55 -6.85
N VAL A 152 -23.35 36.94 -5.75
CA VAL A 152 -24.64 37.64 -5.73
C VAL A 152 -24.45 39.14 -5.48
N ASP A 153 -25.36 39.95 -6.00
CA ASP A 153 -25.36 41.41 -5.85
C ASP A 153 -25.68 41.84 -4.41
N VAL A 154 -25.59 43.14 -4.13
CA VAL A 154 -25.89 43.76 -2.83
C VAL A 154 -27.33 43.50 -2.35
N ASP A 155 -28.22 43.09 -3.25
CA ASP A 155 -29.59 42.67 -2.91
C ASP A 155 -29.66 41.26 -2.31
N GLY A 156 -28.55 40.50 -2.34
CA GLY A 156 -28.43 39.13 -1.89
C GLY A 156 -29.13 38.09 -2.77
N VAL A 157 -29.82 38.50 -3.84
CA VAL A 157 -30.66 37.63 -4.67
C VAL A 157 -30.09 37.49 -6.08
N THR A 158 -29.58 38.57 -6.66
CA THR A 158 -29.26 38.65 -8.08
C THR A 158 -27.90 38.03 -8.39
N PRO A 159 -27.84 36.92 -9.17
CA PRO A 159 -26.58 36.36 -9.68
C PRO A 159 -25.85 37.38 -10.56
N ILE A 160 -24.60 37.68 -10.24
CA ILE A 160 -23.73 38.54 -11.04
C ILE A 160 -22.91 37.69 -12.01
N HIS A 161 -22.11 36.78 -11.47
CA HIS A 161 -21.23 35.89 -12.23
C HIS A 161 -20.89 34.65 -11.41
N THR A 162 -20.29 33.66 -12.06
CA THR A 162 -19.71 32.50 -11.38
C THR A 162 -18.23 32.35 -11.70
N ILE A 163 -17.51 31.69 -10.79
CA ILE A 163 -16.14 31.22 -11.02
C ILE A 163 -16.16 29.70 -10.92
N LYS A 164 -15.63 29.01 -11.93
CA LYS A 164 -15.53 27.55 -11.91
C LYS A 164 -14.55 27.12 -10.81
N VAL A 165 -15.00 26.23 -9.93
CA VAL A 165 -14.18 25.68 -8.87
C VAL A 165 -13.34 24.54 -9.42
N THR A 166 -12.04 24.61 -9.16
CA THR A 166 -11.10 23.55 -9.52
C THR A 166 -11.02 22.56 -8.37
N PRO A 167 -11.35 21.27 -8.59
CA PRO A 167 -11.14 20.23 -7.60
C PRO A 167 -9.69 20.20 -7.11
N LEU A 168 -9.49 19.86 -5.85
CA LEU A 168 -8.18 19.53 -5.32
C LEU A 168 -7.63 18.30 -6.05
N VAL A 169 -6.33 18.31 -6.32
CA VAL A 169 -5.63 17.13 -6.83
C VAL A 169 -5.85 15.99 -5.83
N PRO A 170 -6.28 14.79 -6.29
CA PRO A 170 -6.43 13.65 -5.39
C PRO A 170 -5.13 13.43 -4.62
N PRO A 171 -5.20 13.22 -3.30
CA PRO A 171 -3.99 12.96 -2.54
C PRO A 171 -3.34 11.69 -3.08
N GLY A 172 -2.03 11.75 -3.37
CA GLY A 172 -1.24 10.55 -3.61
C GLY A 172 -1.23 9.67 -2.36
N GLU A 173 -1.00 8.38 -2.55
CA GLU A 173 -0.87 7.46 -1.43
C GLU A 173 0.40 7.80 -0.63
N ARG A 174 0.25 7.92 0.70
CA ARG A 174 1.35 8.25 1.62
C ARG A 174 1.60 7.06 2.53
N VAL A 175 2.35 6.09 2.02
CA VAL A 175 2.74 4.87 2.73
C VAL A 175 4.26 4.80 2.83
N LEU A 176 4.77 4.02 3.79
CA LEU A 176 6.20 3.68 3.79
C LEU A 176 6.51 2.83 2.55
N THR A 177 7.69 3.04 2.00
CA THR A 177 8.20 2.29 0.84
C THR A 177 9.25 1.28 1.28
N ARG A 178 9.63 0.39 0.35
CA ARG A 178 10.72 -0.57 0.56
C ARG A 178 12.11 0.08 0.56
N SER A 179 12.22 1.33 0.11
CA SER A 179 13.48 2.03 -0.03
C SER A 179 14.00 2.45 1.34
N GLN A 180 15.02 1.73 1.82
CA GLN A 180 15.59 1.90 3.15
C GLN A 180 17.11 2.05 3.10
N ARG A 181 17.68 2.67 4.14
CA ARG A 181 19.12 2.71 4.39
C ARG A 181 19.42 2.47 5.85
N LEU A 182 20.47 1.70 6.11
CA LEU A 182 21.10 1.64 7.43
C LEU A 182 22.14 2.73 7.52
N ILE A 183 22.12 3.49 8.61
CA ILE A 183 23.11 4.53 8.86
C ILE A 183 23.78 4.24 10.19
N ALA A 184 25.06 3.89 10.13
CA ALA A 184 25.82 3.55 11.32
C ALA A 184 26.19 4.82 12.11
N SER A 185 25.93 4.81 13.42
CA SER A 185 26.38 5.86 14.33
C SER A 185 27.77 5.52 14.88
N ARG A 186 28.79 5.36 14.02
CA ARG A 186 30.17 5.15 14.49
C ARG A 186 30.84 6.51 14.78
N ASN A 187 31.57 6.61 15.91
CA ASN A 187 32.33 7.77 16.42
C ASN A 187 31.50 9.01 16.80
N ALA A 188 31.48 9.38 18.09
CA ALA A 188 31.09 10.66 18.73
C ALA A 188 29.78 11.39 18.33
N ALA A 189 29.21 11.14 17.15
CA ALA A 189 27.94 11.62 16.67
C ALA A 189 26.84 10.78 17.32
N SER A 190 25.86 11.45 17.93
CA SER A 190 24.66 10.78 18.41
C SER A 190 23.73 10.50 17.23
N VAL A 191 22.90 9.46 17.32
CA VAL A 191 21.84 9.18 16.33
C VAL A 191 20.96 10.41 16.05
N ASN A 192 20.72 11.26 17.07
CA ASN A 192 19.99 12.52 16.88
C ASN A 192 20.69 13.50 15.94
N SER A 193 22.03 13.54 15.95
CA SER A 193 22.80 14.36 15.02
C SER A 193 22.78 13.79 13.60
N VAL A 194 22.79 12.47 13.46
CA VAL A 194 22.61 11.76 12.18
C VAL A 194 21.23 12.09 11.61
N TRP A 195 20.18 11.88 12.40
CA TRP A 195 18.80 12.21 12.04
C TRP A 195 18.67 13.67 11.61
N THR A 196 19.13 14.62 12.42
CA THR A 196 19.06 16.05 12.09
C THR A 196 19.71 16.38 10.73
N THR A 197 20.84 15.74 10.44
CA THR A 197 21.59 15.94 9.20
C THR A 197 20.84 15.38 7.98
N VAL A 198 20.34 14.14 8.11
CA VAL A 198 19.56 13.45 7.08
C VAL A 198 18.22 14.16 6.84
N SER A 199 17.47 14.49 7.89
CA SER A 199 16.19 15.20 7.80
C SER A 199 16.34 16.53 7.07
N LYS A 200 17.39 17.30 7.39
CA LYS A 200 17.67 18.56 6.70
C LYS A 200 17.89 18.36 5.20
N THR A 201 18.59 17.30 4.83
CA THR A 201 18.87 16.97 3.42
C THR A 201 17.60 16.55 2.69
N LEU A 202 16.83 15.61 3.26
CA LEU A 202 15.55 15.17 2.69
C LEU A 202 14.56 16.32 2.55
N THR A 203 14.46 17.20 3.55
CA THR A 203 13.60 18.39 3.47
C THR A 203 14.06 19.35 2.36
N ALA A 204 15.37 19.51 2.14
CA ALA A 204 15.89 20.31 1.04
C ALA A 204 15.59 19.70 -0.34
N LEU A 205 15.44 18.38 -0.40
CA LEU A 205 14.96 17.65 -1.58
C LEU A 205 13.43 17.65 -1.71
N GLY A 206 12.69 18.31 -0.82
CA GLY A 206 11.22 18.29 -0.84
C GLY A 206 10.61 16.96 -0.37
N VAL A 207 11.36 16.13 0.34
CA VAL A 207 10.89 14.87 0.95
C VAL A 207 10.56 15.11 2.41
N SER A 208 9.27 15.06 2.76
CA SER A 208 8.79 15.32 4.12
C SER A 208 8.41 14.08 4.90
N ASP A 209 8.02 13.00 4.22
CA ASP A 209 7.46 11.82 4.87
C ASP A 209 8.52 10.73 4.95
N PHE A 210 9.08 10.54 6.14
CA PHE A 210 10.06 9.50 6.40
C PHE A 210 10.14 9.21 7.89
N VAL A 211 10.67 8.04 8.22
CA VAL A 211 10.87 7.58 9.59
C VAL A 211 12.28 7.07 9.77
N GLY A 212 12.76 7.12 11.00
CA GLY A 212 14.02 6.56 11.45
C GLY A 212 13.78 5.61 12.61
N GLU A 213 14.01 4.31 12.43
CA GLU A 213 14.03 3.35 13.54
C GLU A 213 15.43 3.36 14.17
N VAL A 214 15.53 3.70 15.45
CA VAL A 214 16.78 3.59 16.19
C VAL A 214 16.86 2.18 16.76
N ILE A 215 17.89 1.44 16.35
CA ILE A 215 18.15 0.08 16.82
C ILE A 215 19.52 -0.02 17.49
N THR A 216 19.63 -0.86 18.51
CA THR A 216 20.88 -1.12 19.23
C THR A 216 21.20 -2.59 19.31
N ARG A 217 22.49 -2.91 19.34
CA ARG A 217 22.98 -4.24 19.65
C ARG A 217 24.08 -4.15 20.68
N ASP A 218 23.86 -4.82 21.80
CA ASP A 218 24.86 -4.98 22.84
C ASP A 218 25.70 -6.23 22.57
N THR A 219 27.01 -6.05 22.60
CA THR A 219 27.99 -7.14 22.63
C THR A 219 28.78 -7.06 23.93
N GLU A 220 29.59 -8.08 24.25
CA GLU A 220 30.39 -8.08 25.48
C GLU A 220 31.34 -6.87 25.56
N ASP A 221 31.76 -6.33 24.41
CA ASP A 221 32.78 -5.29 24.31
C ASP A 221 32.23 -3.89 23.94
N GLU A 222 31.08 -3.81 23.25
CA GLU A 222 30.56 -2.55 22.70
C GLU A 222 29.03 -2.57 22.49
N THR A 223 28.38 -1.43 22.72
CA THR A 223 27.01 -1.15 22.25
C THR A 223 27.08 -0.45 20.91
N SER A 224 26.55 -1.10 19.87
CA SER A 224 26.39 -0.50 18.55
C SER A 224 25.01 0.11 18.40
N THR A 225 24.92 1.29 17.77
CA THR A 225 23.64 1.94 17.44
C THR A 225 23.56 2.27 15.96
N GLN A 226 22.40 2.00 15.35
CA GLN A 226 22.12 2.27 13.94
C GLN A 226 20.76 2.96 13.80
N LEU A 227 20.61 3.67 12.69
CA LEU A 227 19.36 4.25 12.23
C LEU A 227 18.90 3.53 10.97
N VAL A 228 17.73 2.92 10.99
CA VAL A 228 17.03 2.43 9.80
C VAL A 228 16.20 3.58 9.26
N LEU A 229 16.66 4.23 8.20
CA LEU A 229 15.92 5.28 7.50
C LEU A 229 14.99 4.65 6.46
N THR A 230 13.69 4.97 6.55
CA THR A 230 12.67 4.50 5.60
C THR A 230 11.91 5.69 5.04
N LEU A 231 11.82 5.79 3.71
CA LEU A 231 11.06 6.86 3.05
C LEU A 231 9.60 6.49 2.86
N GLY A 232 8.72 7.47 3.01
CA GLY A 232 7.37 7.43 2.49
C GLY A 232 7.33 7.74 0.99
N THR A 233 6.21 7.43 0.35
CA THR A 233 5.98 7.69 -1.08
C THR A 233 6.23 9.16 -1.44
N ILE A 234 7.05 9.40 -2.47
CA ILE A 234 7.30 10.73 -3.03
C ILE A 234 6.27 11.03 -4.11
N ILE A 235 5.31 11.89 -3.78
CA ILE A 235 4.17 12.22 -4.65
C ILE A 235 4.52 13.37 -5.63
N TRP A 236 5.45 14.24 -5.25
CA TRP A 236 5.77 15.45 -5.99
C TRP A 236 6.95 15.21 -6.93
N ASN A 237 6.74 15.47 -8.22
CA ASN A 237 7.77 15.30 -9.24
C ASN A 237 8.95 16.27 -9.02
N GLU A 238 8.70 17.42 -8.40
CA GLU A 238 9.73 18.38 -8.02
C GLU A 238 10.78 17.76 -7.09
N SER A 239 10.36 16.91 -6.16
CA SER A 239 11.27 16.24 -5.23
C SER A 239 12.16 15.23 -5.95
N ARG A 240 11.60 14.51 -6.94
CA ARG A 240 12.37 13.61 -7.82
C ARG A 240 13.41 14.40 -8.63
N LEU A 241 12.99 15.50 -9.25
CA LEU A 241 13.89 16.35 -10.05
C LEU A 241 15.01 16.96 -9.19
N ALA A 242 14.71 17.37 -7.95
CA ALA A 242 15.72 17.88 -7.03
C ALA A 242 16.76 16.81 -6.67
N ALA A 243 16.34 15.55 -6.48
CA ALA A 243 17.27 14.44 -6.26
C ALA A 243 18.16 14.21 -7.49
N ILE A 244 17.59 14.16 -8.69
CA ILE A 244 18.34 14.01 -9.95
C ILE A 244 19.37 15.12 -10.11
N GLU A 245 19.00 16.38 -9.85
CA GLU A 245 19.92 17.52 -9.95
C GLU A 245 21.14 17.38 -9.02
N VAL A 246 20.95 16.81 -7.82
CA VAL A 246 22.06 16.51 -6.90
C VAL A 246 22.94 15.40 -7.46
N LEU A 247 22.34 14.33 -8.00
CA LEU A 247 23.04 13.18 -8.55
C LEU A 247 23.84 13.54 -9.82
N GLU A 248 23.28 14.33 -10.73
CA GLU A 248 23.95 14.79 -11.96
C GLU A 248 25.17 15.66 -11.68
N LYS A 249 25.17 16.42 -10.58
CA LYS A 249 26.31 17.24 -10.17
C LYS A 249 27.48 16.42 -9.62
N ASP A 250 27.25 15.17 -9.23
CA ASP A 250 28.32 14.27 -8.83
C ASP A 250 28.86 13.52 -10.06
N TRP A 251 30.13 13.77 -10.42
CA TRP A 251 30.80 13.28 -11.63
C TRP A 251 30.83 11.74 -11.80
N ALA A 252 30.32 10.98 -10.84
CA ALA A 252 30.28 9.52 -10.82
C ALA A 252 29.01 8.91 -11.46
N THR A 253 28.00 9.72 -11.81
CA THR A 253 26.68 9.24 -12.27
C THR A 253 26.49 9.27 -13.80
N GLY A 254 27.55 9.54 -14.57
CA GLY A 254 27.50 9.92 -16.00
C GLY A 254 26.84 8.96 -17.00
N ASP A 255 26.45 7.74 -16.57
CA ASP A 255 25.76 6.74 -17.39
C ASP A 255 24.46 6.19 -16.74
N MET A 256 23.92 6.83 -15.67
CA MET A 256 22.69 6.35 -15.02
C MET A 256 21.42 6.75 -15.79
N GLU A 257 20.62 5.77 -16.19
CA GLU A 257 19.25 5.98 -16.68
C GLU A 257 18.31 6.18 -15.48
N PHE A 258 18.21 7.42 -14.98
CA PHE A 258 17.40 7.75 -13.78
C PHE A 258 15.92 7.32 -13.88
N ASP A 259 15.38 7.22 -15.09
CA ASP A 259 14.00 6.81 -15.35
C ASP A 259 13.69 5.37 -14.93
N GLU A 260 14.72 4.52 -14.80
CA GLU A 260 14.56 3.14 -14.32
C GLU A 260 14.44 3.05 -12.79
N TYR A 261 14.76 4.13 -12.07
CA TYR A 261 14.82 4.14 -10.61
C TYR A 261 13.58 4.79 -9.97
N PRO A 262 13.00 4.18 -8.92
CA PRO A 262 11.98 4.82 -8.10
C PRO A 262 12.45 6.14 -7.50
N SER A 263 11.55 7.09 -7.33
CA SER A 263 11.86 8.42 -6.79
C SER A 263 12.50 8.36 -5.40
N GLU A 264 12.06 7.42 -4.57
CA GLU A 264 12.56 7.20 -3.22
C GLU A 264 14.01 6.72 -3.22
N GLU A 265 14.38 5.87 -4.18
CA GLU A 265 15.75 5.38 -4.31
C GLU A 265 16.69 6.50 -4.73
N LEU A 266 16.26 7.32 -5.71
CA LEU A 266 17.01 8.52 -6.11
C LEU A 266 17.19 9.50 -4.94
N ALA A 267 16.15 9.70 -4.12
CA ALA A 267 16.23 10.58 -2.96
C ALA A 267 17.19 10.04 -1.88
N LEU A 268 17.22 8.73 -1.65
CA LEU A 268 18.18 8.09 -0.73
C LEU A 268 19.62 8.23 -1.24
N GLU A 269 19.86 7.98 -2.53
CA GLU A 269 21.19 8.15 -3.15
C GLU A 269 21.65 9.61 -3.09
N ALA A 270 20.79 10.56 -3.44
CA ALA A 270 21.09 11.99 -3.34
C ALA A 270 21.40 12.39 -1.89
N THR A 271 20.69 11.82 -0.92
CA THR A 271 20.93 12.03 0.51
C THR A 271 22.28 11.46 0.94
N GLN A 272 22.64 10.27 0.48
CA GLN A 272 23.92 9.62 0.76
C GLN A 272 25.09 10.44 0.19
N ILE A 273 25.01 10.86 -1.07
CA ILE A 273 26.06 11.66 -1.72
C ILE A 273 26.22 13.03 -1.05
N SER A 274 25.12 13.63 -0.60
CA SER A 274 25.14 14.91 0.13
C SER A 274 25.77 14.81 1.52
N ASN A 275 25.84 13.60 2.10
CA ASN A 275 26.26 13.36 3.48
C ASN A 275 27.42 12.36 3.57
N ARG A 276 28.49 12.55 2.78
CA ARG A 276 29.65 11.63 2.67
C ARG A 276 30.38 11.31 3.98
N THR A 277 30.15 12.07 5.04
CA THR A 277 30.72 11.81 6.37
C THR A 277 29.96 10.72 7.14
N LEU A 278 28.73 10.42 6.73
CA LEU A 278 27.91 9.35 7.30
C LEU A 278 28.15 8.05 6.51
N LEU A 279 28.11 6.93 7.21
CA LEU A 279 28.21 5.61 6.59
C LEU A 279 26.80 5.09 6.31
N PHE A 280 26.41 5.14 5.05
CA PHE A 280 25.18 4.53 4.55
C PHE A 280 25.46 3.11 4.09
N GLU A 281 24.55 2.20 4.40
CA GLU A 281 24.50 0.86 3.87
C GLU A 281 23.12 0.60 3.28
N TYR A 282 23.08 -0.15 2.17
CA TYR A 282 21.84 -0.60 1.57
C TYR A 282 21.00 -1.38 2.59
N CYS A 283 19.70 -1.15 2.64
CA CYS A 283 18.80 -1.89 3.50
C CYS A 283 17.47 -2.14 2.79
N ASP A 284 16.85 -3.26 3.14
CA ASP A 284 15.54 -3.66 2.70
C ASP A 284 14.79 -4.25 3.92
N PRO A 285 13.46 -4.46 3.81
CA PRO A 285 12.68 -4.95 4.92
C PRO A 285 13.12 -6.32 5.46
N ASP A 286 13.63 -7.20 4.60
CA ASP A 286 14.10 -8.53 4.98
C ASP A 286 15.39 -8.43 5.81
N ARG A 287 16.29 -7.50 5.47
CA ARG A 287 17.50 -7.18 6.24
C ARG A 287 17.15 -6.59 7.60
N VAL A 288 16.14 -5.71 7.69
CA VAL A 288 15.68 -5.20 8.99
C VAL A 288 15.11 -6.32 9.86
N SER A 289 14.29 -7.20 9.28
CA SER A 289 13.78 -8.38 9.99
C SER A 289 14.93 -9.25 10.49
N SER A 290 15.93 -9.52 9.64
CA SER A 290 17.10 -10.33 9.99
C SER A 290 17.92 -9.71 11.13
N LEU A 291 18.15 -8.39 11.09
CA LEU A 291 18.84 -7.67 12.17
C LEU A 291 18.17 -7.93 13.53
N LYS A 292 16.84 -7.81 13.58
CA LYS A 292 16.08 -7.92 14.82
C LYS A 292 15.92 -9.37 15.27
N ASP A 293 15.42 -10.23 14.38
CA ASP A 293 15.04 -11.60 14.71
C ASP A 293 16.24 -12.54 14.85
N ALA A 294 17.23 -12.42 13.97
CA ALA A 294 18.39 -13.32 13.93
C ALA A 294 19.62 -12.75 14.64
N HIS A 295 19.79 -11.43 14.64
CA HIS A 295 21.00 -10.77 15.14
C HIS A 295 20.81 -9.94 16.42
N ARG A 296 19.63 -10.02 17.04
CA ARG A 296 19.31 -9.42 18.35
C ARG A 296 19.52 -7.91 18.39
N TRP A 297 19.23 -7.23 17.28
CA TRP A 297 19.08 -5.79 17.30
C TRP A 297 17.74 -5.43 17.96
N GLU A 298 17.79 -4.57 18.97
CA GLU A 298 16.62 -4.17 19.74
C GLU A 298 16.17 -2.76 19.34
N HIS A 299 14.85 -2.59 19.25
CA HIS A 299 14.24 -1.29 19.03
C HIS A 299 14.45 -0.36 20.24
N VAL A 300 14.85 0.88 19.99
CA VAL A 300 15.02 1.92 21.02
C VAL A 300 13.98 3.02 20.88
N ALA A 301 13.84 3.59 19.68
CA ALA A 301 12.95 4.72 19.45
C ALA A 301 12.58 4.88 17.96
N TRP A 302 11.44 5.53 17.72
CA TRP A 302 11.06 6.07 16.42
C TRP A 302 11.34 7.56 16.32
N LEU A 303 12.04 7.96 15.26
CA LEU A 303 12.16 9.34 14.80
C LEU A 303 11.23 9.51 13.60
N ARG A 304 10.44 10.58 13.56
CA ARG A 304 9.30 10.73 12.64
C ARG A 304 9.34 12.10 11.96
N SER A 305 8.89 12.15 10.72
CA SER A 305 8.72 13.40 9.97
C SER A 305 7.50 13.34 9.05
N GLY A 306 6.90 14.50 8.79
CA GLY A 306 5.76 14.63 7.88
C GLY A 306 4.51 13.97 8.44
N VAL A 307 3.77 13.23 7.60
CA VAL A 307 2.52 12.57 8.06
C VAL A 307 2.73 11.57 9.19
N PHE A 308 3.93 10.98 9.29
CA PHE A 308 4.24 9.96 10.29
C PHE A 308 4.45 10.52 11.70
N GLU A 309 4.40 11.85 11.88
CA GLU A 309 4.47 12.51 13.19
C GLU A 309 3.25 12.21 14.07
N ASP A 310 2.07 11.97 13.48
CA ASP A 310 0.87 11.63 14.25
C ASP A 310 0.86 10.14 14.61
N GLU A 311 1.36 9.83 15.80
CA GLU A 311 1.40 8.46 16.33
C GLU A 311 0.02 7.80 16.46
N ARG A 312 -1.07 8.57 16.52
CA ARG A 312 -2.42 8.01 16.59
C ARG A 312 -2.86 7.44 15.23
N LEU A 313 -2.41 8.07 14.15
CA LEU A 313 -2.68 7.63 12.78
C LEU A 313 -1.64 6.63 12.29
N PHE A 314 -0.39 6.75 12.75
CA PHE A 314 0.73 5.86 12.42
C PHE A 314 1.38 5.29 13.69
N PRO A 315 0.72 4.33 14.38
CA PRO A 315 1.28 3.71 15.58
C PRO A 315 2.64 3.05 15.31
N SER A 316 3.50 3.02 16.32
CA SER A 316 4.85 2.43 16.21
C SER A 316 4.83 0.96 15.77
N GLU A 317 3.85 0.16 16.20
CA GLU A 317 3.65 -1.24 15.74
C GLU A 317 3.39 -1.30 14.22
N HIS A 318 2.66 -0.32 13.67
CA HIS A 318 2.43 -0.27 12.23
C HIS A 318 3.73 0.03 11.50
N LEU A 319 4.50 1.04 11.92
CA LEU A 319 5.79 1.38 11.31
C LEU A 319 6.77 0.21 11.36
N GLU A 320 6.84 -0.49 12.49
CA GLU A 320 7.67 -1.69 12.65
C GLU A 320 7.27 -2.79 11.66
N SER A 321 5.98 -3.11 11.58
CA SER A 321 5.50 -4.15 10.67
C SER A 321 5.73 -3.85 9.18
N HIS A 322 5.72 -2.57 8.78
CA HIS A 322 6.03 -2.15 7.42
C HIS A 322 7.54 -2.17 7.18
N THR A 323 8.32 -1.60 8.10
CA THR A 323 9.78 -1.50 7.96
C THR A 323 10.44 -2.87 7.89
N MET A 324 9.90 -3.87 8.60
CA MET A 324 10.37 -5.27 8.54
C MET A 324 9.68 -6.12 7.46
N GLY A 325 8.73 -5.57 6.68
CA GLY A 325 8.11 -6.27 5.55
C GLY A 325 7.07 -7.34 5.91
N TRP A 326 6.63 -7.43 7.18
CA TRP A 326 5.71 -8.48 7.64
C TRP A 326 4.27 -8.23 7.21
N LYS A 327 3.79 -6.98 7.29
CA LYS A 327 2.40 -6.62 6.93
C LYS A 327 2.40 -5.74 5.68
N LYS A 328 1.55 -6.09 4.71
CA LYS A 328 1.32 -5.35 3.45
C LYS A 328 2.44 -5.35 2.39
N GLY A 329 3.35 -6.33 2.40
CA GLY A 329 4.09 -6.67 1.17
C GLY A 329 5.20 -5.72 0.73
N LEU A 330 5.87 -5.01 1.67
CA LEU A 330 7.10 -4.30 1.32
C LEU A 330 8.30 -5.23 1.08
N SER A 331 8.19 -6.49 1.51
CA SER A 331 9.13 -7.57 1.18
C SER A 331 8.78 -8.18 -0.18
N ASP A 332 9.79 -8.47 -0.99
CA ASP A 332 9.68 -9.20 -2.25
C ASP A 332 9.75 -10.72 -2.08
N SER A 333 10.07 -11.19 -0.87
CA SER A 333 10.14 -12.60 -0.53
C SER A 333 9.04 -13.02 0.44
N ARG A 334 8.36 -12.09 1.11
CA ARG A 334 7.42 -12.40 2.19
C ARG A 334 6.13 -11.57 2.16
N LEU A 335 5.02 -12.23 2.46
CA LEU A 335 3.73 -11.60 2.68
C LEU A 335 3.01 -12.23 3.87
N SER A 336 2.59 -11.44 4.85
CA SER A 336 1.70 -11.89 5.92
C SER A 336 0.57 -10.89 6.14
N VAL A 337 -0.65 -11.25 5.75
CA VAL A 337 -1.78 -10.30 5.74
C VAL A 337 -3.11 -10.96 6.03
N THR A 338 -4.04 -10.17 6.58
CA THR A 338 -5.46 -10.51 6.70
C THR A 338 -6.26 -9.45 5.94
N VAL A 339 -7.10 -9.88 4.99
CA VAL A 339 -7.90 -8.99 4.14
C VAL A 339 -9.35 -9.43 4.06
N ARG A 340 -10.24 -8.50 3.69
CA ARG A 340 -11.65 -8.76 3.42
C ARG A 340 -11.91 -8.60 1.92
N PRO A 341 -12.29 -9.67 1.18
CA PRO A 341 -12.52 -9.57 -0.25
C PRO A 341 -13.61 -8.57 -0.65
N ALA A 342 -14.60 -8.35 0.22
CA ALA A 342 -15.62 -7.31 0.04
C ALA A 342 -15.03 -5.88 -0.08
N ASN A 343 -13.87 -5.61 0.52
CA ASN A 343 -13.13 -4.37 0.30
C ASN A 343 -12.28 -4.49 -0.98
N LYS A 344 -12.84 -4.05 -2.11
CA LYS A 344 -12.22 -4.19 -3.43
C LYS A 344 -10.82 -3.57 -3.54
N VAL A 345 -10.58 -2.44 -2.87
CA VAL A 345 -9.26 -1.76 -2.87
C VAL A 345 -8.24 -2.63 -2.14
N GLN A 346 -8.57 -3.07 -0.92
CA GLN A 346 -7.71 -3.96 -0.14
C GLN A 346 -7.47 -5.30 -0.85
N TRP A 347 -8.49 -5.82 -1.54
CA TRP A 347 -8.37 -7.05 -2.31
C TRP A 347 -7.43 -6.90 -3.51
N SER A 348 -7.50 -5.78 -4.25
CA SER A 348 -6.58 -5.49 -5.35
C SER A 348 -5.14 -5.37 -4.86
N GLU A 349 -4.91 -4.59 -3.80
CA GLU A 349 -3.59 -4.41 -3.17
C GLU A 349 -3.02 -5.77 -2.70
N PHE A 350 -3.86 -6.63 -2.12
CA PHE A 350 -3.45 -7.99 -1.74
C PHE A 350 -3.01 -8.83 -2.94
N ARG A 351 -3.75 -8.77 -4.06
CA ARG A 351 -3.42 -9.52 -5.27
C ARG A 351 -2.10 -9.05 -5.89
N GLU A 352 -1.88 -7.74 -5.93
CA GLU A 352 -0.62 -7.14 -6.40
C GLU A 352 0.56 -7.57 -5.52
N ASN A 353 0.38 -7.59 -4.20
CA ASN A 353 1.41 -8.06 -3.27
C ASN A 353 1.71 -9.57 -3.40
N VAL A 354 0.69 -10.41 -3.64
CA VAL A 354 0.91 -11.83 -3.96
C VAL A 354 1.71 -11.97 -5.26
N ASP A 355 1.41 -11.16 -6.26
CA ASP A 355 2.10 -11.16 -7.55
C ASP A 355 3.54 -10.68 -7.48
N LEU A 356 3.84 -9.74 -6.58
CA LEU A 356 5.17 -9.25 -6.28
C LEU A 356 6.02 -10.36 -5.64
N VAL A 357 5.53 -10.95 -4.54
CA VAL A 357 6.26 -11.98 -3.77
C VAL A 357 6.48 -13.27 -4.55
N LEU A 358 5.60 -13.55 -5.53
CA LEU A 358 5.70 -14.71 -6.41
C LEU A 358 6.31 -14.38 -7.77
N GLY A 359 6.95 -13.22 -7.94
CA GLY A 359 7.38 -12.66 -9.22
C GLY A 359 7.97 -13.69 -10.20
N ALA A 360 9.05 -14.35 -9.80
CA ALA A 360 9.71 -15.40 -10.59
C ALA A 360 9.01 -16.77 -10.51
N ASN A 361 8.26 -17.05 -9.43
CA ASN A 361 7.58 -18.32 -9.24
C ASN A 361 6.24 -18.38 -10.00
N HIS A 362 6.33 -18.48 -11.32
CA HIS A 362 5.18 -18.46 -12.22
C HIS A 362 4.18 -19.59 -11.96
N GLU A 363 4.64 -20.75 -11.49
CA GLU A 363 3.79 -21.91 -11.18
C GLU A 363 2.85 -21.58 -10.01
N TRP A 364 3.40 -21.18 -8.87
CA TRP A 364 2.59 -20.74 -7.73
C TRP A 364 1.75 -19.53 -8.06
N LYS A 365 2.32 -18.50 -8.70
CA LYS A 365 1.59 -17.29 -9.10
C LYS A 365 0.34 -17.63 -9.90
N THR A 366 0.45 -18.51 -10.89
CA THR A 366 -0.68 -18.91 -11.74
C THR A 366 -1.72 -19.71 -10.97
N ILE A 367 -1.28 -20.69 -10.17
CA ILE A 367 -2.19 -21.56 -9.41
C ILE A 367 -2.94 -20.74 -8.35
N ILE A 368 -2.24 -19.90 -7.59
CA ILE A 368 -2.79 -19.14 -6.47
C ILE A 368 -3.81 -18.11 -6.95
N ASN A 369 -3.47 -17.31 -7.98
CA ASN A 369 -4.40 -16.34 -8.55
C ASN A 369 -5.69 -17.01 -9.04
N ARG A 370 -5.55 -18.09 -9.80
CA ARG A 370 -6.71 -18.83 -10.30
C ARG A 370 -7.53 -19.47 -9.19
N TRP A 371 -6.86 -19.98 -8.16
CA TRP A 371 -7.52 -20.59 -7.00
C TRP A 371 -8.33 -19.56 -6.22
N MET A 372 -7.74 -18.38 -5.98
CA MET A 372 -8.45 -17.26 -5.36
C MET A 372 -9.66 -16.81 -6.20
N ASP A 373 -9.55 -16.78 -7.52
CA ASP A 373 -10.68 -16.44 -8.41
C ASP A 373 -11.80 -17.48 -8.34
N GLU A 374 -11.46 -18.77 -8.21
CA GLU A 374 -12.44 -19.84 -8.01
C GLU A 374 -13.18 -19.70 -6.67
N LYS A 375 -12.49 -19.31 -5.59
CA LYS A 375 -13.06 -19.23 -4.25
C LYS A 375 -13.80 -17.90 -3.98
N LEU A 376 -13.40 -16.81 -4.62
CA LEU A 376 -13.93 -15.48 -4.32
C LEU A 376 -15.46 -15.39 -4.29
N PRO A 377 -16.23 -15.96 -5.24
CA PRO A 377 -17.69 -15.87 -5.21
C PRO A 377 -18.34 -16.49 -3.97
N GLU A 378 -17.74 -17.54 -3.40
CA GLU A 378 -18.26 -18.21 -2.20
C GLU A 378 -17.89 -17.45 -0.91
N PHE A 379 -16.75 -16.77 -0.91
CA PHE A 379 -16.16 -16.16 0.28
C PHE A 379 -16.07 -14.63 0.21
N GLN A 380 -16.90 -13.99 -0.62
CA GLN A 380 -16.87 -12.54 -0.83
C GLN A 380 -17.01 -11.75 0.48
N ASP A 381 -17.89 -12.21 1.36
CA ASP A 381 -18.13 -11.60 2.68
C ASP A 381 -17.24 -12.18 3.80
N GLY A 382 -16.27 -13.02 3.43
CA GLY A 382 -15.37 -13.69 4.36
C GLY A 382 -14.12 -12.89 4.72
N ILE A 383 -13.15 -13.61 5.26
CA ILE A 383 -11.79 -13.15 5.54
C ILE A 383 -10.83 -14.07 4.79
N VAL A 384 -9.80 -13.45 4.20
CA VAL A 384 -8.63 -14.15 3.67
C VAL A 384 -7.44 -13.87 4.55
N GLN A 385 -6.75 -14.92 4.97
CA GLN A 385 -5.45 -14.82 5.64
C GLN A 385 -4.40 -15.46 4.75
N ALA A 386 -3.29 -14.78 4.54
CA ALA A 386 -2.20 -15.27 3.72
C ALA A 386 -0.88 -15.13 4.47
N HIS A 387 -0.08 -16.19 4.43
CA HIS A 387 1.32 -16.23 4.80
C HIS A 387 2.08 -16.83 3.62
N ILE A 388 2.97 -16.07 3.01
CA ILE A 388 3.79 -16.50 1.87
C ILE A 388 5.23 -16.16 2.20
N TYR A 389 6.12 -17.12 2.01
CA TYR A 389 7.56 -16.96 2.05
C TYR A 389 8.15 -17.65 0.82
N ASN A 390 8.83 -16.90 -0.02
CA ASN A 390 9.32 -17.32 -1.32
C ASN A 390 10.65 -16.63 -1.65
N PRO A 391 11.74 -16.98 -0.94
CA PRO A 391 13.05 -16.31 -1.09
C PRO A 391 13.75 -16.55 -2.42
N MET A 392 13.40 -17.64 -3.14
CA MET A 392 13.99 -17.99 -4.45
C MET A 392 15.52 -17.96 -4.49
N ASP A 393 16.17 -18.36 -3.38
CA ASP A 393 17.62 -18.50 -3.27
C ASP A 393 17.96 -19.73 -2.42
N PHE A 394 17.90 -20.91 -3.05
CA PHE A 394 18.19 -22.19 -2.40
C PHE A 394 19.64 -22.27 -1.89
N LEU A 395 20.57 -21.58 -2.55
CA LEU A 395 21.96 -21.53 -2.11
C LEU A 395 22.10 -20.76 -0.79
N GLN A 396 21.37 -19.66 -0.63
CA GLN A 396 21.29 -18.94 0.65
C GLN A 396 20.76 -19.86 1.77
N ILE A 397 19.72 -20.62 1.49
CA ILE A 397 19.14 -21.54 2.48
C ILE A 397 20.19 -22.55 2.96
N ILE A 398 20.96 -23.16 2.04
CA ILE A 398 22.06 -24.08 2.38
C ILE A 398 23.18 -23.37 3.17
N ALA A 399 23.47 -22.12 2.82
CA ALA A 399 24.48 -21.32 3.50
C ALA A 399 24.09 -21.05 4.97
N HIS A 400 22.85 -20.63 5.24
CA HIS A 400 22.38 -20.20 6.56
C HIS A 400 21.88 -21.34 7.44
N ALA A 401 21.07 -22.26 6.92
CA ALA A 401 20.50 -23.37 7.70
C ALA A 401 21.54 -24.46 7.99
N GLY A 402 22.52 -24.63 7.10
CA GLY A 402 23.29 -25.87 7.10
C GLY A 402 22.49 -27.00 6.45
N TRP A 403 22.42 -28.17 7.10
CA TRP A 403 21.71 -29.36 6.60
C TRP A 403 20.84 -30.04 7.67
N ASP A 404 20.62 -29.41 8.81
CA ASP A 404 19.78 -29.93 9.89
C ASP A 404 18.32 -29.44 9.79
N VAL A 405 17.53 -29.63 10.86
CA VAL A 405 16.08 -29.41 10.89
C VAL A 405 15.69 -27.95 10.59
N GLU A 406 16.58 -26.99 10.79
CA GLU A 406 16.34 -25.57 10.53
C GLU A 406 16.11 -25.28 9.04
N LEU A 407 16.56 -26.17 8.14
CA LEU A 407 16.40 -25.98 6.69
C LEU A 407 14.93 -25.93 6.26
N GLN A 408 14.04 -26.66 6.95
CA GLN A 408 12.61 -26.64 6.62
C GLN A 408 11.96 -25.28 6.90
N GLU A 409 12.38 -24.59 7.97
CA GLU A 409 11.84 -23.28 8.37
C GLU A 409 12.27 -22.16 7.42
N LEU A 410 13.38 -22.38 6.69
CA LEU A 410 13.96 -21.44 5.75
C LEU A 410 13.60 -21.75 4.29
N THR A 411 12.76 -22.77 4.04
CA THR A 411 12.34 -23.12 2.68
C THR A 411 11.07 -22.39 2.24
N PRO A 412 10.87 -22.21 0.92
CA PRO A 412 9.65 -21.60 0.40
C PRO A 412 8.40 -22.33 0.91
N GLY A 413 7.45 -21.54 1.43
CA GLY A 413 6.22 -22.03 2.00
C GLY A 413 5.10 -21.01 1.87
N LEU A 414 3.87 -21.49 1.65
CA LEU A 414 2.70 -20.63 1.69
C LEU A 414 1.50 -21.30 2.35
N ALA A 415 0.66 -20.47 2.95
CA ALA A 415 -0.64 -20.82 3.49
C ALA A 415 -1.61 -19.66 3.22
N ILE A 416 -2.64 -19.90 2.40
CA ILE A 416 -3.72 -18.93 2.13
C ILE A 416 -5.04 -19.57 2.54
N THR A 417 -5.79 -18.93 3.42
CA THR A 417 -7.05 -19.47 3.97
C THR A 417 -8.19 -18.51 3.71
N PHE A 418 -9.26 -19.01 3.09
CA PHE A 418 -10.57 -18.36 3.08
C PHE A 418 -11.42 -18.90 4.22
N ARG A 419 -12.08 -18.01 4.96
CA ARG A 419 -13.04 -18.39 6.00
C ARG A 419 -14.20 -17.40 6.10
N ILE A 420 -15.36 -17.89 6.50
CA ILE A 420 -16.48 -17.07 6.96
C ILE A 420 -16.51 -17.21 8.48
N GLU A 421 -16.44 -16.11 9.22
CA GLU A 421 -16.27 -16.13 10.68
C GLU A 421 -17.38 -16.92 11.40
N GLN A 422 -18.59 -16.90 10.85
CA GLN A 422 -19.76 -17.60 11.39
C GLN A 422 -19.83 -19.09 10.98
N GLU A 423 -19.05 -19.51 9.99
CA GLU A 423 -19.11 -20.86 9.40
C GLU A 423 -17.71 -21.48 9.27
N PRO A 424 -16.99 -21.72 10.39
CA PRO A 424 -15.59 -22.16 10.36
C PRO A 424 -15.37 -23.50 9.66
N MET A 425 -16.37 -24.39 9.66
CA MET A 425 -16.32 -25.68 8.98
C MET A 425 -16.31 -25.59 7.45
N ARG A 426 -16.62 -24.40 6.89
CA ARG A 426 -16.51 -24.11 5.46
C ARG A 426 -15.16 -23.50 5.08
N ALA A 427 -14.24 -23.29 6.03
CA ALA A 427 -12.94 -22.74 5.68
C ALA A 427 -12.20 -23.66 4.71
N VAL A 428 -11.51 -23.04 3.76
CA VAL A 428 -10.67 -23.71 2.78
C VAL A 428 -9.29 -23.05 2.75
N GLY A 429 -8.26 -23.87 2.82
CA GLY A 429 -6.87 -23.46 2.77
C GLY A 429 -6.16 -23.94 1.51
N LEU A 430 -5.19 -23.18 1.06
CA LEU A 430 -4.18 -23.57 0.08
C LEU A 430 -2.83 -23.56 0.78
N ILE A 431 -2.12 -24.68 0.71
CA ILE A 431 -0.79 -24.88 1.27
C ILE A 431 0.17 -25.08 0.11
N GLY A 432 1.36 -24.50 0.18
CA GLY A 432 2.42 -24.74 -0.81
C GLY A 432 3.76 -24.95 -0.14
N ALA A 433 4.56 -25.82 -0.74
CA ALA A 433 5.93 -26.14 -0.30
C ALA A 433 6.76 -26.68 -1.48
N LEU A 434 8.08 -26.69 -1.33
CA LEU A 434 8.96 -27.47 -2.19
C LEU A 434 8.71 -28.97 -1.98
N SER A 435 8.77 -29.71 -3.08
CA SER A 435 8.59 -31.16 -3.12
C SER A 435 9.62 -31.81 -4.02
N TRP A 436 9.93 -33.07 -3.77
CA TRP A 436 10.93 -33.84 -4.49
C TRP A 436 10.30 -34.89 -5.40
N ASP A 437 10.91 -35.15 -6.55
CA ASP A 437 10.46 -36.18 -7.49
C ASP A 437 10.91 -37.62 -7.12
N GLY A 438 11.66 -37.78 -6.02
CA GLY A 438 12.11 -39.06 -5.49
C GLY A 438 13.32 -39.67 -6.18
N LYS A 439 13.95 -38.97 -7.15
CA LYS A 439 15.14 -39.48 -7.86
C LYS A 439 16.41 -38.90 -7.28
N HIS A 440 17.31 -39.77 -6.80
CA HIS A 440 18.62 -39.36 -6.31
C HIS A 440 19.50 -38.87 -7.48
N ARG A 441 20.18 -37.74 -7.29
CA ARG A 441 21.04 -37.11 -8.29
C ARG A 441 22.39 -36.71 -7.69
N ASP A 442 23.40 -36.62 -8.53
CA ASP A 442 24.63 -35.88 -8.18
C ASP A 442 24.33 -34.38 -8.31
N LEU A 443 24.45 -33.66 -7.20
CA LEU A 443 24.16 -32.24 -7.12
C LEU A 443 25.31 -31.39 -7.66
N THR A 444 26.51 -31.95 -7.77
CA THR A 444 27.74 -31.21 -8.14
C THR A 444 27.60 -30.48 -9.48
N VAL A 445 27.09 -31.18 -10.51
CA VAL A 445 26.96 -30.62 -11.87
C VAL A 445 25.90 -29.51 -11.92
N PRO A 446 24.66 -29.69 -11.40
CA PRO A 446 23.69 -28.62 -11.25
C PRO A 446 24.23 -27.37 -10.56
N PHE A 447 24.82 -27.51 -9.37
CA PHE A 447 25.33 -26.38 -8.60
C PHE A 447 26.47 -25.65 -9.34
N SER A 448 27.39 -26.40 -9.95
CA SER A 448 28.48 -25.82 -10.76
C SER A 448 28.00 -25.04 -11.97
N ARG A 449 26.91 -25.51 -12.59
CA ARG A 449 26.34 -24.87 -13.77
C ARG A 449 25.61 -23.57 -13.40
N SER A 450 24.82 -23.59 -12.33
CA SER A 450 24.07 -22.42 -11.86
C SER A 450 24.98 -21.38 -11.21
N TYR A 451 25.92 -21.81 -10.36
CA TYR A 451 26.82 -20.93 -9.63
C TYR A 451 28.27 -21.42 -9.74
N PRO A 452 29.01 -21.04 -10.80
CA PRO A 452 30.40 -21.46 -11.00
C PRO A 452 31.38 -20.99 -9.92
N ASN A 453 31.03 -19.92 -9.19
CA ASN A 453 31.76 -19.42 -8.03
C ASN A 453 30.86 -18.50 -7.18
N ILE A 454 31.33 -18.16 -5.98
CA ILE A 454 30.62 -17.29 -5.05
C ILE A 454 30.36 -15.88 -5.61
N GLY A 455 31.27 -15.37 -6.44
CA GLY A 455 31.14 -14.06 -7.08
C GLY A 455 29.96 -14.00 -8.06
N VAL A 456 29.71 -15.08 -8.80
CA VAL A 456 28.54 -15.18 -9.70
C VAL A 456 27.23 -15.20 -8.89
N TRP A 457 27.20 -15.89 -7.75
CA TRP A 457 26.04 -15.84 -6.87
C TRP A 457 25.86 -14.44 -6.25
N ALA A 458 26.93 -13.80 -5.80
CA ALA A 458 26.90 -12.43 -5.28
C ALA A 458 26.37 -11.43 -6.31
N ASP A 459 26.89 -11.51 -7.54
CA ASP A 459 26.48 -10.68 -8.67
C ASP A 459 25.01 -10.92 -9.03
N ALA A 460 24.57 -12.18 -9.11
CA ALA A 460 23.17 -12.52 -9.38
C ALA A 460 22.20 -11.99 -8.31
N ARG A 461 22.61 -11.96 -7.04
CA ARG A 461 21.81 -11.34 -5.97
C ARG A 461 21.76 -9.83 -6.13
N GLN A 462 22.90 -9.21 -6.39
CA GLN A 462 23.00 -7.75 -6.54
C GLN A 462 22.24 -7.25 -7.77
N SER A 463 22.20 -8.03 -8.84
CA SER A 463 21.51 -7.70 -10.09
C SER A 463 20.06 -8.22 -10.16
N GLY A 464 19.55 -8.86 -9.09
CA GLY A 464 18.18 -9.41 -9.04
C GLY A 464 17.92 -10.63 -9.93
N GLN A 465 18.96 -11.30 -10.42
CA GLN A 465 18.86 -12.49 -11.30
C GLN A 465 18.78 -13.82 -10.54
N VAL A 466 18.99 -13.80 -9.22
CA VAL A 466 19.07 -15.03 -8.39
C VAL A 466 17.85 -15.93 -8.55
N ALA A 467 16.65 -15.35 -8.63
CA ALA A 467 15.41 -16.12 -8.66
C ALA A 467 15.24 -16.98 -9.93
N GLU A 468 15.68 -16.47 -11.09
CA GLU A 468 15.62 -17.21 -12.35
C GLU A 468 16.62 -18.39 -12.34
N ILE A 469 17.83 -18.14 -11.83
CA ILE A 469 18.87 -19.16 -11.70
C ILE A 469 18.44 -20.25 -10.70
N ASP A 470 17.74 -19.85 -9.63
CA ASP A 470 17.26 -20.76 -8.59
C ASP A 470 16.17 -21.72 -9.09
N ILE A 471 15.26 -21.25 -9.96
CA ILE A 471 14.24 -22.11 -10.58
C ILE A 471 14.89 -23.21 -11.41
N ASP A 472 15.89 -22.85 -12.22
CA ASP A 472 16.64 -23.81 -13.02
C ASP A 472 17.41 -24.80 -12.14
N LEU A 473 18.05 -24.30 -11.08
CA LEU A 473 18.77 -25.14 -10.11
C LEU A 473 17.82 -26.14 -9.45
N THR A 474 16.77 -25.67 -8.79
CA THR A 474 15.80 -26.50 -8.05
C THR A 474 15.15 -27.55 -8.96
N THR A 475 14.77 -27.15 -10.18
CA THR A 475 14.24 -28.08 -11.19
C THR A 475 15.25 -29.16 -11.57
N SER A 476 16.51 -28.79 -11.81
CA SER A 476 17.56 -29.73 -12.24
C SER A 476 17.93 -30.77 -11.18
N ILE A 477 17.77 -30.44 -9.89
CA ILE A 477 17.99 -31.35 -8.76
C ILE A 477 16.73 -32.14 -8.37
N GLY A 478 15.62 -31.93 -9.08
CA GLY A 478 14.36 -32.66 -8.91
C GLY A 478 13.43 -32.10 -7.84
N LEU A 479 13.65 -30.86 -7.42
CA LEU A 479 12.71 -30.11 -6.59
C LEU A 479 11.70 -29.37 -7.47
N ARG A 480 10.49 -29.19 -6.95
CA ARG A 480 9.43 -28.39 -7.58
C ARG A 480 8.46 -27.81 -6.56
N TYR A 481 7.81 -26.72 -6.94
CA TYR A 481 6.82 -26.01 -6.13
C TYR A 481 5.46 -26.70 -6.25
N SER A 482 5.02 -27.38 -5.19
CA SER A 482 3.72 -28.07 -5.16
C SER A 482 2.71 -27.30 -4.32
N THR A 483 1.42 -27.49 -4.61
CA THR A 483 0.31 -26.91 -3.82
C THR A 483 -0.75 -27.94 -3.47
N TRP A 484 -1.40 -27.75 -2.33
CA TRP A 484 -2.44 -28.61 -1.82
C TRP A 484 -3.62 -27.79 -1.30
N GLU A 485 -4.84 -28.18 -1.66
CA GLU A 485 -6.07 -27.61 -1.12
C GLU A 485 -6.53 -28.41 0.09
N LYS A 486 -6.94 -27.73 1.16
CA LYS A 486 -7.43 -28.34 2.39
C LYS A 486 -8.75 -27.72 2.80
N HIS A 487 -9.82 -28.50 2.75
CA HIS A 487 -11.09 -28.15 3.37
C HIS A 487 -11.06 -28.45 4.87
N ALA A 488 -11.62 -27.57 5.70
CA ALA A 488 -11.71 -27.77 7.15
C ALA A 488 -12.48 -29.05 7.52
N SER A 489 -13.42 -29.48 6.69
CA SER A 489 -14.20 -30.71 6.86
C SER A 489 -13.50 -32.00 6.38
N ALA A 490 -12.41 -31.90 5.61
CA ALA A 490 -11.69 -33.05 5.09
C ALA A 490 -10.68 -33.60 6.12
N GLU A 491 -10.28 -34.88 6.02
CA GLU A 491 -9.24 -35.48 6.87
C GLU A 491 -7.82 -35.15 6.37
N SER A 492 -7.57 -35.33 5.07
CA SER A 492 -6.30 -34.99 4.41
C SER A 492 -6.46 -33.82 3.43
N PRO A 493 -5.36 -33.15 3.02
CA PRO A 493 -5.38 -32.24 1.89
C PRO A 493 -5.44 -33.00 0.55
N GLU A 494 -5.75 -32.30 -0.52
CA GLU A 494 -5.71 -32.81 -1.90
C GLU A 494 -4.64 -32.05 -2.69
N LEU A 495 -3.82 -32.78 -3.46
CA LEU A 495 -2.85 -32.17 -4.35
C LEU A 495 -3.58 -31.39 -5.45
N LEU A 496 -3.27 -30.10 -5.58
CA LEU A 496 -3.85 -29.21 -6.57
C LEU A 496 -2.89 -29.08 -7.75
N THR A 497 -3.34 -29.45 -8.94
CA THR A 497 -2.59 -29.28 -10.19
C THR A 497 -3.43 -28.54 -11.21
N LEU A 498 -2.78 -27.71 -12.02
CA LEU A 498 -3.45 -26.94 -13.07
C LEU A 498 -3.17 -27.57 -14.44
N ASN A 499 -4.19 -28.14 -15.06
CA ASN A 499 -4.10 -28.71 -16.41
C ASN A 499 -4.79 -27.77 -17.41
N GLY A 500 -4.00 -26.90 -18.04
CA GLY A 500 -4.51 -25.82 -18.87
C GLY A 500 -5.38 -24.86 -18.05
N SER A 501 -6.70 -24.90 -18.25
CA SER A 501 -7.66 -24.03 -17.56
C SER A 501 -8.43 -24.70 -16.42
N LYS A 502 -8.10 -25.93 -16.05
CA LYS A 502 -8.88 -26.70 -15.07
C LYS A 502 -8.00 -27.21 -13.96
N PHE A 503 -8.45 -27.01 -12.72
CA PHE A 503 -7.85 -27.66 -11.57
C PHE A 503 -8.19 -29.15 -11.55
N SER A 504 -7.18 -29.96 -11.24
CA SER A 504 -7.34 -31.34 -10.80
C SER A 504 -6.94 -31.44 -9.33
N ARG A 505 -7.81 -32.07 -8.54
CA ARG A 505 -7.60 -32.36 -7.13
C ARG A 505 -7.35 -33.86 -7.01
N SER A 506 -6.16 -34.22 -6.54
CA SER A 506 -5.77 -35.62 -6.36
C SER A 506 -5.67 -35.95 -4.88
N PRO A 507 -6.47 -36.89 -4.35
CA PRO A 507 -6.41 -37.24 -2.95
C PRO A 507 -5.09 -37.94 -2.63
N GLU A 508 -4.67 -37.82 -1.37
CA GLU A 508 -3.57 -38.61 -0.84
C GLU A 508 -3.85 -40.12 -0.98
N ARG A 509 -2.84 -40.89 -1.41
CA ARG A 509 -2.94 -42.34 -1.59
C ARG A 509 -2.04 -43.07 -0.62
N VAL A 510 -2.46 -44.27 -0.21
CA VAL A 510 -1.62 -45.20 0.55
C VAL A 510 -0.84 -46.06 -0.44
N ASN A 511 0.49 -46.03 -0.38
CA ASN A 511 1.33 -46.89 -1.20
C ASN A 511 1.37 -48.33 -0.68
N PHE A 512 2.00 -49.24 -1.43
CA PHE A 512 2.10 -50.66 -1.06
C PHE A 512 2.86 -50.93 0.26
N LEU A 513 3.57 -49.92 0.80
CA LEU A 513 4.26 -49.95 2.09
C LEU A 513 3.44 -49.34 3.23
N GLY A 514 2.17 -48.96 2.98
CA GLY A 514 1.31 -48.34 3.99
C GLY A 514 1.61 -46.86 4.25
N LYS A 515 2.55 -46.23 3.53
CA LYS A 515 2.82 -44.80 3.65
C LYS A 515 1.82 -44.00 2.82
N ARG A 516 1.22 -42.98 3.43
CA ARG A 516 0.37 -42.00 2.75
C ARG A 516 1.26 -41.01 1.97
N GLY A 517 0.84 -40.61 0.76
CA GLY A 517 1.54 -39.63 -0.07
C GLY A 517 0.88 -39.42 -1.43
N TYR A 518 1.55 -38.66 -2.30
CA TYR A 518 1.06 -38.35 -3.64
C TYR A 518 1.98 -38.94 -4.70
N GLU A 519 1.40 -39.36 -5.82
CA GLU A 519 2.16 -40.01 -6.89
C GLU A 519 3.19 -39.05 -7.49
N GLY A 520 4.47 -39.44 -7.48
CA GLY A 520 5.57 -38.63 -8.01
C GLY A 520 5.89 -37.36 -7.21
N ILE A 521 5.46 -37.28 -5.95
CA ILE A 521 5.75 -36.19 -5.01
C ILE A 521 6.19 -36.79 -3.68
N GLN A 522 7.39 -36.42 -3.26
CA GLN A 522 7.93 -36.72 -1.95
C GLN A 522 8.17 -35.43 -1.16
N PRO A 523 8.11 -35.46 0.17
CA PRO A 523 8.47 -34.33 1.00
C PRO A 523 9.89 -33.85 0.72
N LEU A 524 10.15 -32.55 0.91
CA LEU A 524 11.51 -32.01 0.86
C LEU A 524 12.45 -32.71 1.85
N GLN A 525 11.92 -33.17 2.99
CA GLN A 525 12.70 -33.93 3.97
C GLN A 525 13.36 -35.18 3.37
N ASP A 526 12.65 -35.91 2.51
CA ASP A 526 13.20 -37.11 1.85
C ASP A 526 14.36 -36.74 0.90
N PHE A 527 14.29 -35.57 0.25
CA PHE A 527 15.39 -35.04 -0.56
C PHE A 527 16.62 -34.70 0.30
N ILE A 528 16.40 -34.02 1.43
CA ILE A 528 17.47 -33.64 2.38
C ILE A 528 18.17 -34.89 2.89
N GLU A 529 17.41 -35.91 3.32
CA GLU A 529 17.96 -37.17 3.79
C GLU A 529 18.72 -37.92 2.69
N SER A 530 18.20 -37.92 1.47
CA SER A 530 18.80 -38.59 0.33
C SER A 530 20.12 -37.95 -0.12
N HIS A 531 20.27 -36.62 0.02
CA HIS A 531 21.44 -35.88 -0.47
C HIS A 531 22.30 -35.24 0.64
N GLY A 532 22.02 -35.52 1.91
CA GLY A 532 22.65 -34.91 3.07
C GLY A 532 24.18 -34.78 3.00
N PRO A 533 24.93 -35.84 2.64
CA PRO A 533 26.39 -35.75 2.49
C PRO A 533 26.87 -34.72 1.46
N GLN A 534 26.14 -34.55 0.34
CA GLN A 534 26.48 -33.58 -0.70
C GLN A 534 26.15 -32.15 -0.22
N LEU A 535 24.97 -31.96 0.37
CA LEU A 535 24.54 -30.67 0.93
C LEU A 535 25.47 -30.18 2.05
N ALA A 536 25.89 -31.08 2.94
CA ALA A 536 26.84 -30.77 4.02
C ALA A 536 28.21 -30.31 3.48
N ARG A 537 28.68 -30.91 2.37
CA ARG A 537 29.92 -30.50 1.72
C ARG A 537 29.80 -29.11 1.10
N PHE A 538 28.69 -28.81 0.42
CA PHE A 538 28.44 -27.47 -0.13
C PHE A 538 28.35 -26.42 0.97
N SER A 539 27.52 -26.65 1.99
CA SER A 539 27.37 -25.71 3.11
C SER A 539 28.71 -25.40 3.77
N ARG A 540 29.55 -26.42 4.04
CA ARG A 540 30.89 -26.20 4.61
C ARG A 540 31.78 -25.36 3.70
N LYS A 541 31.74 -25.59 2.39
CA LYS A 541 32.56 -24.87 1.41
C LYS A 541 32.13 -23.41 1.27
N ILE A 542 30.82 -23.16 1.27
CA ILE A 542 30.25 -21.81 1.24
C ILE A 542 30.66 -21.06 2.53
N ARG A 543 30.44 -21.67 3.69
CA ARG A 543 30.77 -21.08 5.00
C ARG A 543 32.27 -20.85 5.22
N SER A 544 33.15 -21.62 4.57
CA SER A 544 34.60 -21.36 4.63
C SER A 544 35.05 -20.15 3.79
N THR A 545 34.18 -19.64 2.92
CA THR A 545 34.48 -18.57 1.96
C THR A 545 33.76 -17.26 2.30
N LEU A 546 32.71 -17.34 3.12
CA LEU A 546 31.89 -16.20 3.56
C LEU A 546 32.23 -15.81 4.99
N LEU A 547 32.38 -14.50 5.22
CA LEU A 547 32.27 -13.91 6.55
C LEU A 547 30.85 -13.37 6.73
N PHE A 548 30.14 -13.90 7.71
CA PHE A 548 28.88 -13.33 8.19
C PHE A 548 29.21 -12.30 9.27
N ASP A 549 28.90 -11.03 9.03
CA ASP A 549 29.01 -9.99 10.06
C ASP A 549 27.63 -9.75 10.71
N PRO A 550 27.41 -10.23 11.94
CA PRO A 550 26.14 -10.03 12.62
C PRO A 550 25.90 -8.56 13.02
N ALA A 551 26.92 -7.69 12.97
CA ALA A 551 26.77 -6.27 13.29
C ALA A 551 26.15 -5.44 12.16
N THR A 552 26.11 -5.99 10.95
CA THR A 552 25.50 -5.31 9.82
C THR A 552 24.37 -6.16 9.22
N ALA A 553 24.25 -7.43 9.60
CA ALA A 553 23.47 -8.43 8.86
C ALA A 553 23.80 -8.41 7.36
N THR A 554 24.99 -7.91 6.99
CA THR A 554 25.46 -7.94 5.60
C THR A 554 25.72 -9.40 5.29
N GLN A 555 24.95 -9.95 4.37
CA GLN A 555 24.94 -11.38 4.12
C GLN A 555 26.27 -11.89 3.52
N MET A 556 27.17 -11.02 3.05
CA MET A 556 28.47 -11.44 2.49
C MET A 556 29.56 -10.37 2.64
N HIS A 557 30.59 -10.61 3.46
CA HIS A 557 31.93 -10.09 3.18
C HIS A 557 32.75 -11.20 2.50
N MET A 558 33.09 -11.01 1.23
CA MET A 558 33.91 -11.96 0.48
C MET A 558 35.37 -11.86 0.90
N ILE A 559 35.98 -12.99 1.28
CA ILE A 559 37.41 -13.06 1.62
C ILE A 559 38.27 -12.95 0.34
N ASP A 560 37.77 -13.43 -0.81
CA ASP A 560 38.41 -13.35 -2.13
C ASP A 560 37.38 -13.58 -3.27
N ASN A 561 37.24 -12.61 -4.18
CA ASN A 561 36.25 -12.60 -5.27
C ASN A 561 36.68 -13.45 -6.49
N THR A 562 37.87 -14.06 -6.45
CA THR A 562 38.47 -14.76 -7.62
C THR A 562 38.52 -16.28 -7.46
N VAL A 563 38.05 -16.82 -6.34
CA VAL A 563 38.10 -18.27 -6.06
C VAL A 563 37.08 -19.00 -6.91
N LYS A 564 37.56 -19.64 -7.99
CA LYS A 564 36.76 -20.63 -8.74
C LYS A 564 36.35 -21.77 -7.82
N TRP A 565 35.07 -22.16 -7.86
CA TRP A 565 34.61 -23.34 -7.15
C TRP A 565 34.88 -24.57 -8.01
N GLU A 566 35.79 -25.43 -7.56
CA GLU A 566 35.76 -26.85 -7.92
C GLU A 566 34.80 -27.51 -6.93
N TRP A 567 33.54 -27.61 -7.34
CA TRP A 567 32.46 -28.19 -6.53
C TRP A 567 32.63 -29.68 -6.24
#